data_AF-N1WJV8-F1
#
_entry.id   AF-N1WJV8-F1
#
_cell.length_a   1.000
_cell.length_b   1.000
_cell.length_c   1.000
_cell.angle_alpha   90.00
_cell.angle_beta   90.00
_cell.angle_gamma   90.00
#
_symmetry.space_group_name_H-M   'P 1'
#
loop_
_entity.id
_entity.type
_entity.pdbx_description
1 polymer ?
#
loop_
_entity_poly.entity_id
_entity_poly.type
_entity_poly.pdbx_seq_one_letter_code
_entity_poly.pdbx_strand_id
1 'polypeptide(L)'
;MEKNFKETWKKLFPVPYTKILKRDLTGKGVLVYKITPARIVYIYTYLVFLPLYAENEETPKEVPGKGKEVRAKLFYEPSNPAEKFSIEFTEFDEQYNGRSVVRWIR
;
A
#
# COMPACT_ATOMS: atom_id res chain seq x y z
N MET A 1 9.08 -5.35 4.74
CA MET A 1 7.68 -5.18 4.30
C MET A 1 7.47 -5.17 2.79
N GLU A 2 8.45 -4.79 1.98
CA GLU A 2 8.30 -4.78 0.51
C GLU A 2 7.91 -6.13 -0.11
N LYS A 3 8.48 -7.24 0.39
CA LYS A 3 8.07 -8.59 -0.03
C LYS A 3 6.57 -8.82 0.17
N ASN A 4 6.07 -8.51 1.37
CA ASN A 4 4.65 -8.64 1.70
C ASN A 4 3.79 -7.71 0.83
N PHE A 5 4.24 -6.48 0.57
CA PHE A 5 3.56 -5.57 -0.36
C PHE A 5 3.41 -6.20 -1.75
N LYS A 6 4.50 -6.74 -2.31
CA LYS A 6 4.50 -7.38 -3.62
C LYS A 6 3.60 -8.60 -3.67
N GLU A 7 3.63 -9.43 -2.64
CA GLU A 7 2.79 -10.63 -2.54
C GLU A 7 1.31 -10.28 -2.38
N THR A 8 0.98 -9.33 -1.52
CA THR A 8 -0.40 -8.84 -1.34
C THR A 8 -0.91 -8.18 -2.62
N TRP A 9 -0.08 -7.39 -3.32
CA TRP A 9 -0.45 -6.78 -4.59
C TRP A 9 -0.88 -7.82 -5.62
N LYS A 10 -0.05 -8.87 -5.82
CA LYS A 10 -0.34 -9.96 -6.78
C LYS A 10 -1.65 -10.69 -6.49
N LYS A 11 -2.10 -10.70 -5.23
CA LYS A 11 -3.36 -11.32 -4.81
C LYS A 11 -4.56 -10.40 -5.05
N LEU A 12 -4.40 -9.11 -4.77
CA LEU A 12 -5.52 -8.15 -4.76
C LEU A 12 -5.76 -7.49 -6.12
N PHE A 13 -4.73 -7.29 -6.93
CA PHE A 13 -4.84 -6.52 -8.16
C PHE A 13 -4.45 -7.37 -9.38
N PRO A 14 -5.28 -7.34 -10.44
CA PRO A 14 -4.99 -8.09 -11.67
C PRO A 14 -3.82 -7.51 -12.47
N VAL A 15 -3.50 -6.23 -12.25
CA VAL A 15 -2.46 -5.51 -13.00
C VAL A 15 -1.22 -5.30 -12.12
N PRO A 16 -0.01 -5.66 -12.59
CA PRO A 16 1.20 -5.43 -11.82
C PRO A 16 1.63 -3.95 -11.83
N TYR A 17 2.29 -3.53 -10.76
CA TYR A 17 3.08 -2.29 -10.77
C TYR A 17 4.49 -2.57 -11.30
N THR A 18 5.10 -1.59 -11.97
CA THR A 18 6.46 -1.77 -12.53
C THR A 18 7.53 -1.64 -11.43
N LYS A 19 7.42 -0.61 -10.59
CA LYS A 19 8.39 -0.34 -9.52
C LYS A 19 7.81 0.45 -8.36
N ILE A 20 8.43 0.30 -7.19
CA ILE A 20 8.27 1.21 -6.05
C ILE A 20 9.22 2.39 -6.27
N LEU A 21 8.66 3.59 -6.37
CA LEU A 21 9.38 4.85 -6.55
C LEU A 21 9.88 5.41 -5.22
N LYS A 22 9.04 5.37 -4.19
CA LYS A 22 9.35 5.90 -2.86
C LYS A 22 8.73 5.02 -1.77
N ARG A 23 9.46 4.88 -0.67
CA ARG A 23 8.98 4.30 0.60
C ARG A 23 8.86 5.42 1.62
N ASP A 24 7.97 5.28 2.60
CA ASP A 24 7.73 6.29 3.63
C ASP A 24 7.47 7.68 3.01
N LEU A 25 6.25 7.84 2.51
CA LEU A 25 5.84 9.07 1.83
C LEU A 25 5.86 10.29 2.75
N THR A 26 5.84 10.06 4.07
CA THR A 26 5.82 11.12 5.10
C THR A 26 7.19 11.47 5.65
N GLY A 27 8.18 10.60 5.49
CA GLY A 27 9.48 10.70 6.18
C GLY A 27 9.43 10.43 7.69
N LYS A 28 8.26 10.06 8.22
CA LYS A 28 8.01 9.81 9.65
C LYS A 28 8.12 8.33 10.02
N GLY A 29 8.22 7.43 9.03
CA GLY A 29 8.36 5.99 9.20
C GLY A 29 7.04 5.22 9.01
N VAL A 30 6.75 4.31 9.93
CA VAL A 30 5.56 3.46 9.91
C VAL A 30 4.51 4.04 10.83
N LEU A 31 3.28 4.18 10.33
CA LEU A 31 2.16 4.63 11.14
C LEU A 31 1.58 3.44 11.89
N VAL A 32 1.54 3.55 13.22
CA VAL A 32 0.94 2.55 14.11
C VAL A 32 -0.41 3.06 14.58
N TYR A 33 -1.45 2.30 14.28
CA TYR A 33 -2.83 2.58 14.65
C TYR A 33 -3.31 1.53 15.65
N LYS A 34 -3.46 1.95 16.91
CA LYS A 34 -3.94 1.07 17.99
C LYS A 34 -5.45 1.23 18.14
N ILE A 35 -6.20 0.22 17.71
CA ILE A 35 -7.67 0.17 17.84
C ILE A 35 -8.04 -0.28 19.25
N THR A 36 -7.44 -1.38 19.72
CA THR A 36 -7.53 -1.87 21.10
C THR A 36 -6.14 -2.38 21.55
N PRO A 37 -5.92 -2.71 22.84
CA PRO A 37 -4.69 -3.35 23.28
C PRO A 37 -4.31 -4.62 22.49
N ALA A 38 -5.30 -5.40 22.06
CA ALA A 38 -5.09 -6.63 21.31
C ALA A 38 -5.08 -6.43 19.78
N ARG A 39 -5.55 -5.27 19.28
CA ARG A 39 -5.70 -4.99 17.86
C ARG A 39 -4.88 -3.77 17.45
N ILE A 40 -3.71 -4.05 16.84
CA ILE A 40 -2.75 -3.06 16.37
C ILE A 40 -2.60 -3.20 14.86
N VAL A 41 -2.70 -2.10 14.14
CA VAL A 41 -2.50 -2.05 12.69
C VAL A 41 -1.26 -1.22 12.38
N TYR A 42 -0.40 -1.73 11.52
CA TYR A 42 0.78 -1.04 11.01
C TYR A 42 0.53 -0.64 9.58
N ILE A 43 0.77 0.62 9.24
CA ILE A 43 0.49 1.18 7.93
C ILE A 43 1.80 1.65 7.32
N TYR A 44 2.18 1.00 6.21
CA TYR A 44 3.36 1.33 5.41
C TYR A 44 2.93 2.06 4.15
N THR A 45 3.66 3.10 3.76
CA THR A 45 3.30 3.91 2.60
C THR A 45 4.31 3.75 1.47
N TYR A 46 3.78 3.62 0.26
CA TYR A 46 4.55 3.44 -0.97
C TYR A 46 4.02 4.36 -2.07
N LEU A 47 4.93 4.89 -2.87
CA LEU A 47 4.62 5.48 -4.17
C LEU A 47 5.03 4.46 -5.22
N VAL A 48 4.09 4.00 -6.03
CA VAL A 48 4.32 2.98 -7.06
C VAL A 48 4.03 3.57 -8.43
N PHE A 49 4.76 3.10 -9.44
CA PHE A 49 4.45 3.43 -10.82
C PHE A 49 3.56 2.33 -11.42
N LEU A 50 2.37 2.73 -11.89
CA LEU A 50 1.48 1.88 -12.67
C LEU A 50 1.62 2.23 -14.14
N PRO A 51 2.12 1.30 -14.99
CA PRO A 51 2.24 1.54 -16.42
C PRO A 51 0.86 1.55 -17.07
N LEU A 52 0.72 2.32 -18.15
CA LEU A 52 -0.44 2.24 -19.02
C LEU A 52 -0.28 1.02 -19.93
N TYR A 53 -1.32 0.20 -20.06
CA TYR A 53 -1.35 -0.91 -21.01
C TYR A 53 -2.13 -0.52 -22.27
N ALA A 54 -1.68 -0.95 -23.44
CA ALA A 54 -2.41 -0.78 -24.68
C ALA A 54 -3.68 -1.65 -24.69
N GLU A 55 -4.82 -1.08 -25.08
CA GLU A 55 -6.14 -1.72 -24.97
C GLU A 55 -6.41 -2.84 -26.00
N ASN A 56 -5.54 -3.03 -27.01
CA ASN A 56 -5.84 -3.80 -28.23
C ASN A 56 -5.00 -5.06 -28.45
N GLU A 57 -4.42 -5.67 -27.41
CA GLU A 57 -3.67 -6.91 -27.56
C GLU A 57 -4.10 -7.99 -26.56
N GLU A 58 -4.15 -9.26 -27.00
CA GLU A 58 -4.44 -10.42 -26.14
C GLU A 58 -3.45 -10.56 -24.97
N THR A 59 -2.26 -9.96 -25.10
CA THR A 59 -1.25 -9.86 -24.05
C THR A 59 -1.07 -8.38 -23.67
N PRO A 60 -1.24 -7.99 -22.39
CA PRO A 60 -1.05 -6.60 -21.98
C PRO A 60 0.38 -6.11 -22.30
N LYS A 61 0.51 -5.17 -23.24
CA LYS A 61 1.78 -4.47 -23.51
C LYS A 61 1.80 -3.11 -22.84
N GLU A 62 2.80 -2.90 -21.99
CA GLU A 62 3.07 -1.59 -21.37
C GLU A 62 3.42 -0.58 -22.46
N VAL A 63 2.85 0.62 -22.37
CA VAL A 63 3.20 1.74 -23.24
C VAL A 63 4.42 2.46 -22.63
N PRO A 64 5.59 2.44 -23.29
CA PRO A 64 6.81 2.99 -22.71
C PRO A 64 6.64 4.46 -22.30
N GLY A 65 7.06 4.77 -21.08
CA GLY A 65 6.99 6.14 -20.53
C GLY A 65 5.59 6.64 -20.19
N LYS A 66 4.53 5.84 -20.39
CA LYS A 66 3.16 6.20 -20.01
C LYS A 66 2.70 5.41 -18.80
N GLY A 67 1.98 6.08 -17.92
CA GLY A 67 1.48 5.51 -16.68
C GLY A 67 1.18 6.62 -15.68
N LYS A 68 0.99 6.22 -14.43
CA LYS A 68 0.78 7.15 -13.33
C LYS A 68 1.46 6.68 -12.07
N GLU A 69 1.88 7.65 -11.27
CA GLU A 69 2.30 7.40 -9.90
C GLU A 69 1.05 7.25 -9.02
N VAL A 70 1.02 6.20 -8.21
CA VAL A 70 -0.08 5.92 -7.30
C VAL A 70 0.46 5.77 -5.89
N ARG A 71 -0.20 6.43 -4.94
CA ARG A 71 0.06 6.25 -3.52
C ARG A 71 -0.69 5.02 -3.03
N ALA A 72 0.02 4.12 -2.37
CA ALA A 72 -0.52 2.90 -1.81
C ALA A 72 -0.20 2.81 -0.33
N LYS A 73 -1.18 2.39 0.46
CA LYS A 73 -1.03 2.04 1.88
C LYS A 73 -1.08 0.52 2.00
N LEU A 74 -0.09 -0.08 2.63
CA LEU A 74 -0.13 -1.47 3.06
C LEU A 74 -0.49 -1.50 4.54
N PHE A 75 -1.65 -2.06 4.84
CA PHE A 75 -2.08 -2.34 6.20
C PHE A 75 -1.57 -3.71 6.61
N TYR A 76 -1.04 -3.81 7.82
CA TYR A 76 -0.64 -5.05 8.44
C TYR A 76 -1.31 -5.16 9.81
N GLU A 77 -2.21 -6.14 9.95
CA GLU A 77 -2.89 -6.45 11.21
C GLU A 77 -2.50 -7.87 11.67
N PRO A 78 -1.50 -8.02 12.55
CA PRO A 78 -1.03 -9.33 13.01
C PRO A 78 -2.12 -10.17 13.68
N SER A 79 -3.07 -9.51 14.35
CA SER A 79 -4.18 -10.12 15.08
C SER A 79 -5.27 -10.68 14.18
N ASN A 80 -5.27 -10.38 12.87
CA ASN A 80 -6.24 -10.93 11.92
C ASN A 80 -5.64 -12.17 11.22
N PRO A 81 -6.00 -13.40 11.63
CA PRO A 81 -5.39 -14.61 11.07
C PRO A 81 -5.79 -14.88 9.62
N ALA A 82 -6.96 -14.41 9.17
CA ALA A 82 -7.48 -14.66 7.83
C ALA A 82 -6.88 -13.69 6.80
N GLU A 83 -6.81 -12.41 7.16
CA GLU A 83 -6.34 -11.35 6.24
C GLU A 83 -5.39 -10.41 6.97
N LYS A 84 -4.12 -10.84 7.08
CA LYS A 84 -3.07 -10.07 7.77
C LYS A 84 -2.66 -8.82 7.02
N PHE A 85 -2.84 -8.79 5.70
CA PHE A 85 -2.37 -7.71 4.84
C PHE A 85 -3.44 -7.27 3.85
N SER A 86 -3.66 -5.97 3.75
CA SER A 86 -4.49 -5.36 2.71
C SER A 86 -3.78 -4.15 2.10
N ILE A 87 -4.15 -3.79 0.88
CA ILE A 87 -3.63 -2.60 0.19
C ILE A 87 -4.79 -1.70 -0.20
N GLU A 88 -4.66 -0.41 0.08
CA GLU A 88 -5.59 0.61 -0.39
C GLU A 88 -4.88 1.67 -1.23
N PHE A 89 -5.56 2.14 -2.27
CA PHE A 89 -5.20 3.33 -3.02
C PHE A 89 -6.00 4.50 -2.48
N THR A 90 -5.33 5.47 -1.86
CA THR A 90 -6.02 6.64 -1.34
C THR A 90 -5.05 7.81 -1.22
N GLU A 91 -5.59 9.02 -1.16
CA GLU A 91 -4.83 10.17 -0.71
C GLU A 91 -4.40 9.95 0.74
N PHE A 92 -3.21 10.45 1.08
CA PHE A 92 -2.68 10.26 2.42
C PHE A 92 -3.36 11.25 3.36
N ASP A 93 -4.57 10.93 3.80
CA ASP A 93 -5.20 11.64 4.91
C ASP A 93 -4.71 11.05 6.23
N GLU A 94 -4.12 11.91 7.08
CA GLU A 94 -3.65 11.55 8.44
C GLU A 94 -4.81 11.46 9.44
N GLN A 95 -6.06 11.75 9.03
CA GLN A 95 -7.24 11.72 9.89
C GLN A 95 -7.71 10.29 10.17
N TYR A 96 -6.96 9.57 11.02
CA TYR A 96 -7.43 8.33 11.63
C TYR A 96 -8.14 8.67 12.94
N ASN A 97 -9.41 8.25 13.06
CA ASN A 97 -10.35 8.46 14.17
C ASN A 97 -9.71 8.87 15.53
N GLY A 98 -10.17 10.01 16.10
CA GLY A 98 -9.63 10.61 17.34
C GLY A 98 -9.82 9.82 18.64
N ARG A 99 -10.27 8.57 18.58
CA ARG A 99 -10.39 7.66 19.75
C ARG A 99 -9.23 6.66 19.87
N SER A 100 -8.31 6.65 18.91
CA SER A 100 -7.22 5.67 18.82
C SER A 100 -5.87 6.33 19.05
N VAL A 101 -4.91 5.57 19.61
CA VAL A 101 -3.52 6.03 19.73
C VAL A 101 -2.85 5.87 18.38
N VAL A 102 -2.48 7.01 17.79
CA VAL A 102 -1.75 7.12 16.53
C VAL A 102 -0.31 7.52 16.84
N ARG A 103 0.67 6.72 16.41
CA ARG A 103 2.09 7.09 16.56
C ARG A 103 2.91 6.65 15.37
N TRP A 104 4.02 7.36 15.16
CA TRP A 104 5.03 7.01 14.16
C TRP A 104 6.16 6.22 14.81
N ILE A 105 6.65 5.18 14.13
CA ILE A 105 7.85 4.44 14.53
C ILE A 105 8.83 4.39 13.36
N ARG A 106 10.13 4.35 13.66
CA ARG A 106 11.21 4.20 12.68
C ARG A 106 11.74 2.76 12.68
#